data_AF-A0A816R5H4-F1
#
_entry.id   AF-A0A816R5H4-F1
#
_cell.length_a   1.000
_cell.length_b   1.000
_cell.length_c   1.000
_cell.angle_alpha   90.00
_cell.angle_beta   90.00
_cell.angle_gamma   90.00
#
_symmetry.space_group_name_H-M   'P 1'
#
loop_
_entity.id
_entity.type
_entity.pdbx_description
1 polymer ?
#
loop_
_entity_poly.entity_id
_entity_poly.type
_entity_poly.pdbx_seq_one_letter_code
_entity_poly.pdbx_strand_id
1 'polypeptide(L)'
;DKISELTEIELEQVRREINRAVQAYIEMNAIHGCMQPGSELFNWAANVDDGSCSSARQNAQFGGFIRTCNEENGLIQVNNFHTNGASCPDGFNRSLLHNLTQYEQKYDRRCSSCGLFWLNTCCREVVIGTGRRDTVLYTCNKSNKLKSSSDVLRVDSTFVYGGSFTSKSVNPITNSALCPQMFSAVKIANDINVCFTRQTIDTSNFPNFGGFYSCNQGNVEIDGRPQSCPEGYSIYVMGTIDTECLLYVCLKFEKFDDLRQLPSVVLPPFFEIDGRNETYDNPSGAATPNKNAQTDKHATLGISIGALVVSVLTIAVFIVFRLKKTRQIRANAAHHLKELSGTRM
;
A
#
# COMPACT_ATOMS: atom_id res chain seq x y z
N ASP A 1 -20.41 -6.99 -28.17
CA ASP A 1 -20.36 -7.53 -26.80
C ASP A 1 -20.29 -6.40 -25.79
N LYS A 2 -21.41 -6.06 -25.14
CA LYS A 2 -21.45 -5.00 -24.13
C LYS A 2 -22.27 -5.50 -22.95
N ILE A 3 -21.67 -5.39 -21.77
CA ILE A 3 -22.31 -5.61 -20.47
C ILE A 3 -23.48 -4.62 -20.40
N SER A 4 -24.70 -5.13 -20.60
CA SER A 4 -25.92 -4.34 -20.79
C SER A 4 -26.30 -3.50 -19.57
N GLU A 5 -25.75 -3.85 -18.42
CA GLU A 5 -25.98 -3.24 -17.12
C GLU A 5 -25.17 -1.95 -16.91
N LEU A 6 -24.17 -1.67 -17.76
CA LEU A 6 -23.29 -0.52 -17.64
C LEU A 6 -23.54 0.52 -18.75
N THR A 7 -23.44 1.79 -18.38
CA THR A 7 -23.41 2.90 -19.34
C THR A 7 -22.13 2.88 -20.16
N GLU A 8 -22.13 3.56 -21.31
CA GLU A 8 -20.93 3.68 -22.16
C GLU A 8 -19.75 4.32 -21.41
N ILE A 9 -20.03 5.30 -20.55
CA ILE A 9 -19.00 6.01 -19.78
C ILE A 9 -18.36 5.04 -18.78
N GLU A 10 -19.17 4.26 -18.07
CA GLU A 10 -18.68 3.25 -17.12
C GLU A 10 -17.86 2.17 -17.84
N LEU A 11 -18.32 1.72 -19.01
CA LEU A 11 -17.58 0.76 -19.83
C LEU A 11 -16.22 1.29 -20.29
N GLU A 12 -16.14 2.55 -20.72
CA GLU A 12 -14.86 3.15 -21.10
C GLU A 12 -13.93 3.34 -19.90
N GLN A 13 -14.46 3.68 -18.72
CA GLN A 13 -13.67 3.74 -17.48
C GLN A 13 -13.11 2.36 -17.14
N VAL A 14 -13.95 1.32 -17.11
CA VAL A 14 -13.52 -0.06 -16.84
C VAL A 14 -12.46 -0.50 -17.85
N ARG A 15 -12.67 -0.25 -19.14
CA ARG A 15 -11.69 -0.59 -20.19
C ARG A 15 -10.36 0.12 -19.97
N ARG A 16 -10.39 1.41 -19.62
CA ARG A 16 -9.17 2.18 -19.35
C ARG A 16 -8.40 1.60 -18.16
N GLU A 17 -9.07 1.28 -17.05
CA GLU A 17 -8.38 0.71 -15.88
C GLU A 17 -7.83 -0.69 -16.16
N ILE A 18 -8.54 -1.53 -16.91
CA ILE A 18 -8.03 -2.83 -17.36
C ILE A 18 -6.79 -2.65 -18.24
N ASN A 19 -6.85 -1.75 -19.23
CA ASN A 19 -5.70 -1.48 -20.10
C ASN A 19 -4.49 -0.96 -19.31
N ARG A 20 -4.71 -0.09 -18.32
CA ARG A 20 -3.66 0.40 -17.43
C ARG A 20 -3.02 -0.74 -16.63
N ALA A 21 -3.83 -1.65 -16.10
CA ALA A 21 -3.34 -2.81 -15.36
C ALA A 21 -2.53 -3.78 -16.25
N VAL A 22 -3.00 -4.04 -17.48
CA VAL A 22 -2.29 -4.86 -18.46
C VAL A 22 -0.97 -4.20 -18.87
N GLN A 23 -0.97 -2.90 -19.14
CA GLN A 23 0.24 -2.16 -19.48
C GLN A 23 1.26 -2.20 -18.35
N ALA A 24 0.84 -2.02 -17.10
CA ALA A 24 1.72 -2.14 -15.94
C ALA A 24 2.32 -3.55 -15.84
N TYR A 25 1.55 -4.61 -16.10
CA TYR A 25 2.09 -5.98 -16.15
C TYR A 25 3.19 -6.14 -17.20
N ILE A 26 2.98 -5.59 -18.40
CA ILE A 26 3.97 -5.65 -19.48
C ILE A 26 5.24 -4.89 -19.07
N GLU A 27 5.10 -3.67 -18.56
CA GLU A 27 6.24 -2.83 -18.18
C GLU A 27 7.04 -3.41 -17.00
N MET A 28 6.38 -3.96 -15.99
CA MET A 28 7.04 -4.59 -14.83
C MET A 28 7.82 -5.86 -15.20
N ASN A 29 7.52 -6.47 -16.35
CA ASN A 29 8.16 -7.70 -16.84
C ASN A 29 8.98 -7.49 -18.11
N ALA A 30 9.12 -6.24 -18.56
CA ALA A 30 10.01 -5.88 -19.65
C ALA A 30 11.46 -5.89 -19.13
N ILE A 31 12.29 -6.71 -19.76
CA ILE A 31 13.72 -6.75 -19.54
C ILE A 31 14.34 -6.06 -20.74
N HIS A 32 14.69 -4.79 -20.55
CA HIS A 32 15.35 -4.00 -21.57
C HIS A 32 16.82 -4.40 -21.69
N GLY A 33 17.31 -4.45 -22.93
CA GLY A 33 18.74 -4.59 -23.17
C GLY A 33 19.07 -4.82 -24.63
N CYS A 34 20.36 -4.81 -24.93
CA CYS A 34 20.86 -5.09 -26.26
C CYS A 34 20.51 -6.52 -26.69
N MET A 35 19.72 -6.64 -27.75
CA MET A 35 19.35 -7.94 -28.34
C MET A 35 20.18 -8.29 -29.60
N GLN A 36 21.20 -7.50 -29.95
CA GLN A 36 22.02 -7.74 -31.15
C GLN A 36 23.05 -8.87 -30.92
N PRO A 37 22.96 -9.99 -31.67
CA PRO A 37 23.94 -11.07 -31.57
C PRO A 37 25.34 -10.56 -31.94
N GLY A 38 26.33 -10.83 -31.09
CA GLY A 38 27.74 -10.45 -31.31
C GLY A 38 28.13 -9.07 -30.77
N SER A 39 27.21 -8.30 -30.19
CA SER A 39 27.58 -7.14 -29.37
C SER A 39 28.22 -7.60 -28.07
N GLU A 40 29.28 -6.91 -27.63
CA GLU A 40 29.86 -7.10 -26.29
C GLU A 40 28.89 -6.75 -25.16
N LEU A 41 27.84 -5.98 -25.47
CA LEU A 41 26.80 -5.57 -24.53
C LEU A 41 25.52 -6.42 -24.65
N PHE A 42 25.55 -7.52 -25.43
CA PHE A 42 24.39 -8.40 -25.61
C PHE A 42 23.84 -8.87 -24.26
N ASN A 43 22.57 -8.54 -23.99
CA ASN A 43 21.85 -8.98 -22.81
C ASN A 43 20.97 -10.17 -23.19
N TRP A 44 21.43 -11.37 -22.84
CA TRP A 44 20.71 -12.61 -23.14
C TRP A 44 19.33 -12.72 -22.46
N ALA A 45 19.11 -11.97 -21.38
CA ALA A 45 17.84 -11.93 -20.66
C ALA A 45 16.85 -10.91 -21.25
N ALA A 46 17.29 -10.03 -22.15
CA ALA A 46 16.45 -8.98 -22.71
C ALA A 46 15.32 -9.56 -23.58
N ASN A 47 14.11 -9.07 -23.35
CA ASN A 47 12.93 -9.34 -24.17
C ASN A 47 12.40 -8.08 -24.91
N VAL A 48 13.05 -6.94 -24.69
CA VAL A 48 12.81 -5.67 -25.39
C VAL A 48 14.15 -5.06 -25.78
N ASP A 49 14.37 -4.86 -27.08
CA ASP A 49 15.55 -4.15 -27.59
C ASP A 49 15.43 -2.66 -27.25
N ASP A 50 16.41 -2.15 -26.52
CA ASP A 50 16.48 -0.75 -26.08
C ASP A 50 17.56 0.06 -26.81
N GLY A 51 18.24 -0.55 -27.79
CA GLY A 51 19.32 0.10 -28.54
C GLY A 51 20.60 0.30 -27.72
N SER A 52 20.74 -0.32 -26.54
CA SER A 52 21.93 -0.22 -25.67
C SER A 52 23.16 -0.98 -26.20
N CYS A 53 23.15 -1.44 -27.45
CA CYS A 53 24.24 -2.21 -28.06
C CYS A 53 25.52 -1.40 -28.34
N SER A 54 25.47 -0.07 -28.20
CA SER A 54 26.61 0.83 -28.34
C SER A 54 27.21 1.24 -26.99
N SER A 55 28.47 1.68 -27.00
CA SER A 55 29.17 2.06 -25.77
C SER A 55 28.58 3.31 -25.12
N ALA A 56 28.31 3.21 -23.82
CA ALA A 56 27.92 4.37 -23.02
C ALA A 56 28.93 5.51 -23.12
N ARG A 57 28.42 6.71 -23.35
CA ARG A 57 29.24 7.92 -23.54
C ARG A 57 29.59 8.62 -22.23
N GLN A 58 28.78 8.46 -21.18
CA GLN A 58 28.92 9.20 -19.92
C GLN A 58 28.41 8.37 -18.73
N ASN A 59 29.04 8.54 -17.58
CA ASN A 59 28.61 7.98 -16.30
C ASN A 59 28.04 9.12 -15.42
N ALA A 60 26.92 8.88 -14.76
CA ALA A 60 26.33 9.80 -13.81
C ALA A 60 26.68 9.40 -12.36
N GLN A 61 26.58 10.34 -11.43
CA GLN A 61 26.67 10.05 -10.00
C GLN A 61 25.38 10.44 -9.30
N PHE A 62 24.97 9.59 -8.36
CA PHE A 62 23.75 9.74 -7.59
C PHE A 62 24.07 9.93 -6.11
N GLY A 63 23.51 10.98 -5.52
CA GLY A 63 23.78 11.46 -4.16
C GLY A 63 22.66 11.20 -3.16
N GLY A 64 21.62 10.43 -3.50
CA GLY A 64 20.51 10.11 -2.60
C GLY A 64 19.16 10.72 -2.99
N PHE A 65 18.11 10.25 -2.33
CA PHE A 65 16.74 10.77 -2.50
C PHE A 65 16.35 11.70 -1.34
N ILE A 66 15.41 12.60 -1.62
CA ILE A 66 14.71 13.36 -0.59
C ILE A 66 13.22 13.33 -0.94
N ARG A 67 12.38 12.85 -0.01
CA ARG A 67 10.92 12.83 -0.20
C ARG A 67 10.25 13.68 0.85
N THR A 68 9.25 14.45 0.46
CA THR A 68 8.36 15.19 1.35
C THR A 68 6.92 14.79 1.06
N CYS A 69 6.17 14.48 2.11
CA CYS A 69 4.74 14.24 2.07
C CYS A 69 4.09 15.24 3.01
N ASN A 70 3.35 16.20 2.46
CA ASN A 70 2.65 17.21 3.22
C ASN A 70 1.17 16.81 3.34
N GLU A 71 0.74 16.56 4.56
CA GLU A 71 -0.65 16.24 4.90
C GLU A 71 -1.20 17.32 5.84
N GLU A 72 -2.52 17.38 6.00
CA GLU A 72 -3.14 18.31 6.96
C GLU A 72 -2.62 18.15 8.40
N ASN A 73 -2.15 16.96 8.76
CA ASN A 73 -1.66 16.64 10.11
C ASN A 73 -0.15 16.87 10.27
N GLY A 74 0.57 17.29 9.22
CA GLY A 74 1.99 17.62 9.27
C GLY A 74 2.79 17.14 8.07
N LEU A 75 4.09 17.44 8.12
CA LEU A 75 5.06 17.09 7.09
C LEU A 75 5.82 15.80 7.48
N ILE A 76 5.72 14.77 6.64
CA ILE A 76 6.55 13.57 6.72
C ILE A 76 7.69 13.72 5.72
N GLN A 77 8.94 13.57 6.16
CA GLN A 77 10.11 13.72 5.32
C GLN A 77 11.01 12.50 5.37
N VAL A 78 11.37 11.97 4.20
CA VAL A 78 12.48 11.02 4.04
C VAL A 78 13.73 11.84 3.73
N ASN A 79 14.64 11.87 4.69
CA ASN A 79 15.91 12.60 4.57
C ASN A 79 16.87 11.90 3.61
N ASN A 80 17.74 12.69 2.99
CA ASN A 80 18.86 12.16 2.23
C ASN A 80 19.77 11.33 3.14
N PHE A 81 20.12 10.13 2.67
CA PHE A 81 20.88 9.16 3.45
C PHE A 81 22.28 9.64 3.87
N HIS A 82 22.94 10.45 3.03
CA HIS A 82 24.31 10.92 3.26
C HIS A 82 24.35 12.20 4.09
N THR A 83 23.43 13.14 3.86
CA THR A 83 23.38 14.41 4.62
C THR A 83 22.54 14.32 5.89
N ASN A 84 21.74 13.25 6.03
CA ASN A 84 20.74 13.10 7.09
C ASN A 84 19.76 14.29 7.17
N GLY A 85 19.50 14.96 6.04
CA GLY A 85 18.66 16.17 5.99
C GLY A 85 17.88 16.34 4.68
N ALA A 86 17.32 17.53 4.51
CA ALA A 86 16.52 17.92 3.35
C ALA A 86 17.35 18.38 2.14
N SER A 87 18.68 18.28 2.22
CA SER A 87 19.63 18.81 1.24
C SER A 87 20.40 17.70 0.55
N CYS A 88 20.82 17.97 -0.69
CA CYS A 88 21.76 17.12 -1.40
C CYS A 88 23.18 17.26 -0.81
N PRO A 89 24.03 16.23 -0.97
CA PRO A 89 25.45 16.34 -0.63
C PRO A 89 26.14 17.45 -1.43
N ASP A 90 27.28 17.94 -0.92
CA ASP A 90 28.03 19.01 -1.57
C ASP A 90 28.42 18.63 -3.01
N GLY A 91 28.13 19.54 -3.95
CA GLY A 91 28.38 19.32 -5.39
C GLY A 91 27.32 18.48 -6.10
N PHE A 92 26.24 18.08 -5.43
CA PHE A 92 25.06 17.47 -6.06
C PHE A 92 23.91 18.47 -6.17
N ASN A 93 23.19 18.40 -7.28
CA ASN A 93 22.01 19.22 -7.53
C ASN A 93 20.73 18.42 -7.31
N ARG A 94 19.72 19.09 -6.76
CA ARG A 94 18.39 18.53 -6.54
C ARG A 94 17.59 18.56 -7.86
N SER A 95 17.09 17.41 -8.28
CA SER A 95 16.21 17.27 -9.45
C SER A 95 14.90 16.61 -9.06
N LEU A 96 13.79 17.14 -9.60
CA LEU A 96 12.46 16.59 -9.37
C LEU A 96 12.32 15.24 -10.09
N LEU A 97 11.82 14.22 -9.38
CA LEU A 97 11.56 12.90 -9.95
C LEU A 97 10.07 12.53 -9.91
N HIS A 98 9.34 13.01 -8.91
CA HIS A 98 7.89 12.80 -8.83
C HIS A 98 7.23 13.94 -8.06
N ASN A 99 6.02 14.31 -8.48
CA ASN A 99 5.14 15.25 -7.78
C ASN A 99 3.69 14.82 -8.00
N LEU A 100 2.92 14.71 -6.93
CA LEU A 100 1.52 14.36 -6.98
C LEU A 100 0.75 15.05 -5.84
N THR A 101 -0.41 15.60 -6.19
CA THR A 101 -1.42 16.06 -5.22
C THR A 101 -2.61 15.11 -5.27
N GLN A 102 -2.89 14.46 -4.15
CA GLN A 102 -4.04 13.57 -3.98
C GLN A 102 -5.05 14.17 -3.02
N TYR A 103 -6.33 13.85 -3.25
CA TYR A 103 -7.44 14.21 -2.39
C TYR A 103 -8.11 12.94 -1.89
N GLU A 104 -8.19 12.77 -0.58
CA GLU A 104 -8.82 11.62 0.06
C GLU A 104 -10.11 12.05 0.77
N GLN A 105 -11.19 11.32 0.63
CA GLN A 105 -12.40 11.59 1.40
C GLN A 105 -12.19 11.18 2.86
N LYS A 106 -12.56 12.06 3.78
CA LYS A 106 -12.59 11.78 5.21
C LYS A 106 -13.97 11.28 5.59
N TYR A 107 -14.02 10.14 6.27
CA TYR A 107 -15.27 9.54 6.72
C TYR A 107 -15.37 9.59 8.25
N ASP A 108 -16.58 9.83 8.74
CA ASP A 108 -16.94 9.67 10.14
C ASP A 108 -17.96 8.53 10.24
N ARG A 109 -17.74 7.62 11.18
CA ARG A 109 -18.65 6.50 11.40
C ARG A 109 -19.74 6.93 12.37
N ARG A 110 -20.92 7.25 11.83
CA ARG A 110 -22.08 7.63 12.64
C ARG A 110 -22.95 6.42 12.90
N CYS A 111 -23.12 6.11 14.18
CA CYS A 111 -23.97 5.02 14.64
C CYS A 111 -25.25 5.56 15.27
N SER A 112 -26.37 4.88 15.03
CA SER A 112 -27.68 5.20 15.57
C SER A 112 -28.48 3.93 15.84
N SER A 113 -29.44 4.00 16.76
CA SER A 113 -30.31 2.85 17.05
C SER A 113 -31.32 2.64 15.92
N CYS A 114 -31.50 1.39 15.50
CA CYS A 114 -32.31 0.98 14.34
C CYS A 114 -33.03 -0.36 14.61
N GLY A 115 -33.88 -0.79 13.68
CA GLY A 115 -34.62 -2.05 13.77
C GLY A 115 -35.89 -1.98 14.65
N LEU A 116 -36.57 -3.12 14.80
CA LEU A 116 -37.80 -3.20 15.57
C LEU A 116 -37.49 -2.95 17.06
N PHE A 117 -38.14 -1.94 17.65
CA PHE A 117 -37.88 -1.43 19.00
C PHE A 117 -36.47 -0.86 19.25
N TRP A 118 -35.76 -0.40 18.21
CA TRP A 118 -34.42 0.22 18.33
C TRP A 118 -33.35 -0.70 18.98
N LEU A 119 -33.54 -2.02 18.90
CA LEU A 119 -32.67 -3.01 19.54
C LEU A 119 -31.33 -3.21 18.80
N ASN A 120 -31.20 -2.69 17.59
CA ASN A 120 -29.97 -2.81 16.81
C ASN A 120 -29.23 -1.47 16.77
N THR A 121 -27.92 -1.50 16.60
CA THR A 121 -27.11 -0.31 16.31
C THR A 121 -26.66 -0.39 14.86
N CYS A 122 -27.19 0.50 14.03
CA CYS A 122 -26.78 0.65 12.65
C CYS A 122 -25.75 1.77 12.57
N CYS A 123 -24.63 1.49 11.91
CA CYS A 123 -23.62 2.48 11.63
C CYS A 123 -23.55 2.72 10.12
N ARG A 124 -23.32 3.98 9.75
CA ARG A 124 -22.99 4.34 8.38
C ARG A 124 -21.78 5.26 8.39
N GLU A 125 -20.98 5.16 7.35
CA GLU A 125 -19.90 6.11 7.09
C GLU A 125 -20.49 7.33 6.40
N VAL A 126 -20.17 8.52 6.90
CA VAL A 126 -20.56 9.79 6.28
C VAL A 126 -19.30 10.57 5.93
N VAL A 127 -19.24 11.10 4.72
CA VAL A 127 -18.14 11.97 4.30
C VAL A 127 -18.23 13.27 5.12
N ILE A 128 -17.18 13.58 5.87
CA ILE A 128 -17.07 14.79 6.69
C ILE A 128 -16.13 15.84 6.10
N GLY A 129 -15.38 15.49 5.06
CA GLY A 129 -14.51 16.42 4.36
C GLY A 129 -13.61 15.70 3.36
N THR A 130 -12.64 16.43 2.84
CA THR A 130 -11.59 15.93 1.94
C THR A 130 -10.24 16.31 2.51
N GLY A 131 -9.39 15.32 2.80
CA GLY A 131 -7.98 15.52 3.08
C GLY A 131 -7.20 15.79 1.81
N ARG A 132 -6.17 16.62 1.90
CA ARG A 132 -5.19 16.82 0.83
C ARG A 132 -3.83 16.25 1.25
N ARG A 133 -3.19 15.51 0.34
CA ARG A 133 -1.81 15.01 0.46
C ARG A 133 -1.00 15.49 -0.74
N ASP A 134 0.09 16.21 -0.49
CA ASP A 134 1.05 16.60 -1.53
C ASP A 134 2.36 15.81 -1.34
N THR A 135 2.70 14.95 -2.29
CA THR A 135 3.94 14.17 -2.29
C THR A 135 4.91 14.70 -3.34
N VAL A 136 6.16 14.90 -2.92
CA VAL A 136 7.26 15.29 -3.81
C VAL A 136 8.48 14.42 -3.54
N LEU A 137 9.05 13.85 -4.60
CA LEU A 137 10.29 13.08 -4.57
C LEU A 137 11.35 13.78 -5.41
N TYR A 138 12.52 13.98 -4.81
CA TYR A 138 13.70 14.50 -5.46
C TYR A 138 14.83 13.45 -5.47
N THR A 139 15.62 13.48 -6.53
CA THR A 139 16.93 12.81 -6.59
C THR A 139 18.04 13.86 -6.55
N CYS A 140 19.17 13.52 -5.93
CA CYS A 140 20.38 14.32 -5.95
C CYS A 140 21.32 13.77 -7.02
N ASN A 141 21.61 14.55 -8.06
CA ASN A 141 22.46 14.11 -9.16
C ASN A 141 23.66 15.03 -9.32
N LYS A 142 24.78 14.44 -9.73
CA LYS A 142 25.99 15.15 -10.07
C LYS A 142 26.32 14.79 -11.51
N SER A 143 26.00 15.71 -12.42
CA SER A 143 26.39 15.59 -13.81
C SER A 143 27.89 15.79 -13.91
N ASN A 144 28.59 14.73 -14.23
CA ASN A 144 29.98 14.82 -14.65
C ASN A 144 29.97 14.97 -16.17
N LYS A 145 29.76 16.19 -16.66
CA LYS A 145 29.99 16.46 -18.08
C LYS A 145 31.46 16.15 -18.38
N LEU A 146 31.71 15.00 -18.98
CA LEU A 146 33.04 14.60 -19.44
C LEU A 146 33.51 15.69 -20.40
N LYS A 147 34.59 16.40 -20.03
CA LYS A 147 35.13 17.48 -20.86
C LYS A 147 35.88 16.92 -22.07
N SER A 148 36.22 15.63 -22.05
CA SER A 148 36.88 14.90 -23.12
C SER A 148 36.49 13.42 -23.10
N SER A 149 36.57 12.76 -24.26
CA SER A 149 36.40 11.31 -24.44
C SER A 149 37.45 10.47 -23.69
N SER A 150 38.49 11.11 -23.14
CA SER A 150 39.63 10.49 -22.45
C SER A 150 39.62 10.70 -20.94
N ASP A 151 38.66 11.47 -20.40
CA ASP A 151 38.57 11.68 -18.95
C ASP A 151 37.97 10.42 -18.31
N VAL A 152 38.76 9.75 -17.46
CA VAL A 152 38.24 8.64 -16.64
C VAL A 152 37.39 9.26 -15.54
N LEU A 153 36.09 8.97 -15.55
CA LEU A 153 35.23 9.40 -14.48
C LEU A 153 35.66 8.77 -13.15
N ARG A 154 36.18 9.59 -12.22
CA ARG A 154 36.32 9.17 -10.83
C ARG A 154 34.92 9.21 -10.21
N VAL A 155 34.21 8.08 -10.27
CA VAL A 155 33.03 7.85 -9.44
C VAL A 155 33.50 8.01 -8.00
N ASP A 156 32.86 8.91 -7.25
CA ASP A 156 33.13 8.97 -5.83
C ASP A 156 32.58 7.68 -5.22
N SER A 157 33.50 6.83 -4.78
CA SER A 157 33.24 5.50 -4.22
C SER A 157 32.25 5.48 -3.04
N THR A 158 31.90 6.63 -2.47
CA THR A 158 30.86 6.74 -1.44
C THR A 158 29.45 6.94 -2.00
N PHE A 159 29.29 7.30 -3.27
CA PHE A 159 28.03 7.62 -3.92
C PHE A 159 27.69 6.61 -5.01
N VAL A 160 27.50 5.36 -4.60
CA VAL A 160 27.26 4.21 -5.47
C VAL A 160 25.83 3.72 -5.31
N TYR A 161 25.17 3.48 -6.44
CA TYR A 161 23.85 2.86 -6.46
C TYR A 161 23.97 1.36 -6.23
N GLY A 162 23.54 0.88 -5.06
CA GLY A 162 23.58 -0.54 -4.69
C GLY A 162 22.40 -1.36 -5.18
N GLY A 163 21.58 -0.82 -6.08
CA GLY A 163 20.36 -1.46 -6.56
C GLY A 163 19.11 -1.08 -5.79
N SER A 164 17.96 -1.58 -6.26
CA SER A 164 16.65 -1.37 -5.65
C SER A 164 15.82 -2.62 -5.69
N PHE A 165 14.94 -2.82 -4.72
CA PHE A 165 14.00 -3.93 -4.67
C PHE A 165 12.69 -3.50 -4.01
N THR A 166 11.64 -4.26 -4.26
CA THR A 166 10.32 -4.05 -3.62
C THR A 166 9.91 -5.32 -2.87
N SER A 167 8.67 -5.38 -2.40
CA SER A 167 8.09 -6.63 -1.90
C SER A 167 7.87 -7.68 -2.99
N LYS A 168 7.93 -7.28 -4.28
CA LYS A 168 7.62 -8.11 -5.45
C LYS A 168 8.78 -8.27 -6.43
N SER A 169 9.69 -7.31 -6.50
CA SER A 169 10.86 -7.34 -7.38
C SER A 169 12.15 -7.50 -6.57
N VAL A 170 13.10 -8.23 -7.13
CA VAL A 170 14.44 -8.42 -6.56
C VAL A 170 15.39 -7.32 -7.02
N ASN A 171 16.47 -7.12 -6.26
CA ASN A 171 17.55 -6.23 -6.66
C ASN A 171 18.34 -6.87 -7.81
N PRO A 172 18.45 -6.22 -8.99
CA PRO A 172 19.17 -6.79 -10.13
C PRO A 172 20.67 -7.00 -9.87
N ILE A 173 21.26 -6.33 -8.87
CA ILE A 173 22.68 -6.48 -8.51
C ILE A 173 22.93 -7.74 -7.66
N THR A 174 22.01 -8.07 -6.76
CA THR A 174 22.18 -9.22 -5.84
C THR A 174 21.29 -10.41 -6.21
N ASN A 175 20.40 -10.24 -7.18
CA ASN A 175 19.33 -11.16 -7.54
C ASN A 175 18.50 -11.64 -6.32
N SER A 176 18.28 -10.74 -5.35
CA SER A 176 17.51 -11.02 -4.14
C SER A 176 16.84 -9.75 -3.60
N ALA A 177 15.88 -9.87 -2.69
CA ALA A 177 15.29 -8.73 -1.98
C ALA A 177 16.21 -8.20 -0.85
N LEU A 178 17.51 -8.12 -1.11
CA LEU A 178 18.54 -7.69 -0.16
C LEU A 178 19.56 -6.76 -0.83
N CYS A 179 20.15 -5.89 0.00
CA CYS A 179 21.26 -5.06 -0.42
C CYS A 179 22.58 -5.83 -0.46
N PRO A 180 23.53 -5.40 -1.32
CA PRO A 180 24.90 -5.92 -1.30
C PRO A 180 25.57 -5.72 0.07
N GLN A 181 26.67 -6.43 0.31
CA GLN A 181 27.44 -6.26 1.54
C GLN A 181 27.89 -4.79 1.70
N MET A 182 27.82 -4.26 2.93
CA MET A 182 28.13 -2.85 3.27
C MET A 182 27.10 -1.81 2.81
N PHE A 183 26.00 -2.24 2.20
CA PHE A 183 24.88 -1.37 1.87
C PHE A 183 23.74 -1.51 2.88
N SER A 184 23.01 -0.42 3.09
CA SER A 184 21.80 -0.32 3.89
C SER A 184 20.61 -0.06 2.99
N ALA A 185 19.51 -0.78 3.20
CA ALA A 185 18.24 -0.53 2.51
C ALA A 185 17.57 0.71 3.09
N VAL A 186 17.22 1.66 2.23
CA VAL A 186 16.44 2.85 2.59
C VAL A 186 15.15 2.84 1.78
N LYS A 187 14.03 2.87 2.49
CA LYS A 187 12.70 2.94 1.90
C LYS A 187 12.42 4.36 1.41
N ILE A 188 12.33 4.56 0.10
CA ILE A 188 12.22 5.90 -0.49
C ILE A 188 10.77 6.31 -0.80
N ALA A 189 9.91 5.34 -1.12
CA ALA A 189 8.48 5.50 -1.42
C ALA A 189 7.78 4.13 -1.33
N ASN A 190 6.46 4.10 -1.13
CA ASN A 190 5.60 2.89 -1.05
C ASN A 190 6.27 1.65 -0.47
N ASP A 191 6.77 0.71 -1.27
CA ASP A 191 7.58 -0.44 -0.84
C ASP A 191 8.96 -0.50 -1.54
N ILE A 192 9.36 0.58 -2.21
CA ILE A 192 10.63 0.71 -2.93
C ILE A 192 11.76 0.95 -1.92
N ASN A 193 12.66 -0.02 -1.84
CA ASN A 193 13.90 0.05 -1.08
C ASN A 193 15.06 0.27 -2.04
N VAL A 194 15.93 1.23 -1.71
CA VAL A 194 17.16 1.51 -2.45
C VAL A 194 18.36 1.31 -1.54
N CYS A 195 19.41 0.70 -2.08
CA CYS A 195 20.60 0.34 -1.33
C CYS A 195 21.65 1.45 -1.39
N PHE A 196 22.05 1.93 -0.21
CA PHE A 196 23.06 2.98 -0.02
C PHE A 196 24.25 2.52 0.83
N THR A 197 25.42 3.07 0.58
CA THR A 197 26.62 2.84 1.42
C THR A 197 27.11 4.16 2.02
N ARG A 198 27.72 4.10 3.21
CA ARG A 198 28.54 5.22 3.76
C ARG A 198 30.03 4.93 3.69
N GLN A 199 30.39 3.75 3.20
CA GLN A 199 31.75 3.28 3.10
C GLN A 199 32.25 3.49 1.68
N THR A 200 33.53 3.81 1.54
CA THR A 200 34.25 3.71 0.28
C THR A 200 34.32 2.25 -0.14
N ILE A 201 33.72 1.93 -1.28
CA ILE A 201 33.70 0.57 -1.82
C ILE A 201 34.42 0.49 -3.16
N ASP A 202 34.82 -0.73 -3.54
CA ASP A 202 35.23 -1.02 -4.91
C ASP A 202 33.99 -1.03 -5.83
N THR A 203 34.00 -0.14 -6.83
CA THR A 203 32.90 0.02 -7.78
C THR A 203 33.02 -0.90 -8.98
N SER A 204 34.11 -1.67 -9.12
CA SER A 204 34.36 -2.54 -10.28
C SER A 204 33.28 -3.61 -10.49
N ASN A 205 32.66 -4.07 -9.41
CA ASN A 205 31.59 -5.07 -9.44
C ASN A 205 30.17 -4.47 -9.48
N PHE A 206 30.06 -3.15 -9.65
CA PHE A 206 28.77 -2.45 -9.69
C PHE A 206 28.50 -1.93 -11.09
N PRO A 207 27.24 -1.95 -11.54
CA PRO A 207 26.88 -1.38 -12.84
C PRO A 207 27.12 0.13 -12.85
N ASN A 208 27.49 0.64 -14.01
CA ASN A 208 27.53 2.08 -14.23
C ASN A 208 26.09 2.64 -14.13
N PHE A 209 25.96 3.83 -13.54
CA PHE A 209 24.68 4.50 -13.33
C PHE A 209 24.45 5.60 -14.37
N GLY A 210 23.26 5.60 -14.98
CA GLY A 210 22.89 6.49 -16.09
C GLY A 210 21.73 7.44 -15.79
N GLY A 211 21.27 7.52 -14.53
CA GLY A 211 20.18 8.41 -14.13
C GLY A 211 18.89 7.69 -13.72
N PHE A 212 17.93 8.49 -13.27
CA PHE A 212 16.57 8.07 -12.95
C PHE A 212 15.57 8.86 -13.79
N TYR A 213 14.41 8.27 -14.03
CA TYR A 213 13.25 8.97 -14.56
C TYR A 213 11.96 8.31 -14.06
N SER A 214 10.82 8.96 -14.30
CA SER A 214 9.50 8.48 -13.88
C SER A 214 8.48 8.65 -15.00
N CYS A 215 7.23 8.25 -14.75
CA CYS A 215 6.11 8.47 -15.65
C CYS A 215 5.81 9.95 -15.96
N ASN A 216 6.32 10.90 -15.17
CA ASN A 216 6.04 12.33 -15.34
C ASN A 216 7.29 13.24 -15.31
N GLN A 217 8.48 12.70 -15.04
CA GLN A 217 9.75 13.41 -15.10
C GLN A 217 10.75 12.62 -15.92
N GLY A 218 11.41 13.26 -16.88
CA GLY A 218 12.45 12.63 -17.68
C GLY A 218 13.83 12.63 -17.04
N ASN A 219 14.76 11.89 -17.65
CA ASN A 219 16.10 11.70 -17.14
C ASN A 219 16.94 12.97 -17.28
N VAL A 220 17.41 13.50 -16.16
CA VAL A 220 18.19 14.76 -16.12
C VAL A 220 19.62 14.61 -16.63
N GLU A 221 20.10 13.38 -16.81
CA GLU A 221 21.43 13.10 -17.36
C GLU A 221 21.48 13.22 -18.90
N ILE A 222 20.34 13.48 -19.54
CA ILE A 222 20.19 13.61 -20.99
C ILE A 222 19.61 14.99 -21.32
N ASP A 223 20.21 15.66 -22.29
CA ASP A 223 19.69 16.94 -22.79
C ASP A 223 18.26 16.76 -23.35
N GLY A 224 17.39 17.72 -23.04
CA GLY A 224 15.96 17.63 -23.37
C GLY A 224 15.13 16.76 -22.42
N ARG A 225 15.77 16.03 -21.49
CA ARG A 225 15.14 15.23 -20.43
C ARG A 225 14.05 14.27 -20.96
N PRO A 226 14.36 13.39 -21.91
CA PRO A 226 13.43 12.34 -22.32
C PRO A 226 13.20 11.33 -21.18
N GLN A 227 12.07 10.63 -21.22
CA GLN A 227 11.76 9.50 -20.31
C GLN A 227 12.43 8.23 -20.84
N SER A 228 13.75 8.27 -20.96
CA SER A 228 14.57 7.18 -21.50
C SER A 228 15.93 7.13 -20.83
N CYS A 229 16.64 6.02 -21.05
CA CYS A 229 18.03 5.91 -20.65
C CYS A 229 18.98 6.55 -21.66
N PRO A 230 20.19 6.96 -21.22
CA PRO A 230 21.23 7.40 -22.14
C PRO A 230 21.65 6.24 -23.04
N GLU A 231 22.25 6.56 -24.18
CA GLU A 231 22.80 5.54 -25.08
C GLU A 231 23.76 4.61 -24.34
N GLY A 232 23.59 3.29 -24.55
CA GLY A 232 24.40 2.25 -23.91
C GLY A 232 23.98 1.86 -22.49
N TYR A 233 22.85 2.36 -21.98
CA TYR A 233 22.27 1.96 -20.69
C TYR A 233 20.93 1.26 -20.88
N SER A 234 20.65 0.29 -20.02
CA SER A 234 19.38 -0.41 -19.99
C SER A 234 18.47 0.07 -18.87
N ILE A 235 17.16 -0.02 -19.12
CA ILE A 235 16.10 0.41 -18.22
C ILE A 235 15.78 -0.70 -17.23
N TYR A 236 15.73 -0.37 -15.94
CA TYR A 236 15.24 -1.24 -14.87
C TYR A 236 14.13 -0.55 -14.08
N VAL A 237 13.04 -1.27 -13.86
CA VAL A 237 11.92 -0.78 -13.06
C VAL A 237 12.23 -0.90 -11.58
N MET A 238 12.17 0.22 -10.86
CA MET A 238 12.39 0.25 -9.41
C MET A 238 11.13 -0.12 -8.62
N GLY A 239 9.96 0.23 -9.15
CA GLY A 239 8.65 0.01 -8.53
C GLY A 239 7.69 1.15 -8.82
N THR A 240 6.58 1.16 -8.07
CA THR A 240 5.51 2.16 -8.20
C THR A 240 5.55 3.16 -7.05
N ILE A 241 5.32 4.43 -7.36
CA ILE A 241 5.17 5.51 -6.38
C ILE A 241 3.73 6.04 -6.41
N ASP A 242 3.19 6.25 -5.20
CA ASP A 242 1.84 6.74 -4.92
C ASP A 242 0.77 6.01 -5.74
N THR A 243 0.97 4.71 -5.97
CA THR A 243 0.05 3.77 -6.66
C THR A 243 -0.29 4.10 -8.11
N GLU A 244 0.44 5.00 -8.76
CA GLU A 244 0.06 5.49 -10.09
C GLU A 244 1.21 5.63 -11.09
N CYS A 245 2.43 5.79 -10.60
CA CYS A 245 3.58 6.16 -11.42
C CYS A 245 4.72 5.17 -11.25
N LEU A 246 5.33 4.72 -12.35
CA LEU A 246 6.53 3.89 -12.31
C LEU A 246 7.78 4.76 -12.20
N LEU A 247 8.74 4.27 -11.41
CA LEU A 247 10.09 4.82 -11.29
C LEU A 247 11.08 3.88 -11.98
N TYR A 248 11.98 4.47 -12.76
CA TYR A 248 12.96 3.74 -13.56
C TYR A 248 14.38 4.20 -13.23
N VAL A 249 15.32 3.27 -13.32
CA VAL A 249 16.77 3.51 -13.21
C VAL A 249 17.49 3.00 -14.46
N CYS A 250 18.51 3.74 -14.87
CA CYS A 250 19.36 3.38 -15.99
C CYS A 250 20.67 2.76 -15.50
N LEU A 251 20.92 1.51 -15.87
CA LEU A 251 22.11 0.78 -15.47
C LEU A 251 22.82 0.18 -16.68
N LYS A 252 24.15 0.15 -16.64
CA LYS A 252 24.98 -0.58 -17.59
C LYS A 252 25.86 -1.57 -16.84
N PHE A 253 25.59 -2.85 -17.04
CA PHE A 253 26.45 -3.93 -16.58
C PHE A 253 27.58 -4.12 -17.59
N GLU A 254 28.83 -4.24 -17.11
CA GLU A 254 29.98 -4.47 -18.00
C GLU A 254 30.04 -5.90 -18.52
N LYS A 255 29.49 -6.86 -17.78
CA LYS A 255 29.36 -8.26 -18.18
C LYS A 255 28.00 -8.77 -17.75
N PHE A 256 27.19 -9.23 -18.71
CA PHE A 256 25.87 -9.81 -18.43
C PHE A 256 25.92 -11.29 -18.01
N ASP A 257 27.12 -11.87 -17.92
CA ASP A 257 27.36 -13.26 -17.51
C ASP A 257 27.06 -13.55 -16.02
N ASP A 258 26.87 -12.50 -15.20
CA ASP A 258 26.60 -12.65 -13.76
C ASP A 258 25.13 -12.94 -13.44
N LEU A 259 24.21 -12.69 -14.37
CA LEU A 259 22.83 -13.18 -14.27
C LEU A 259 22.84 -14.66 -14.67
N ARG A 260 22.95 -15.58 -13.70
CA ARG A 260 22.89 -17.03 -13.97
C ARG A 260 21.47 -17.55 -14.19
N GLN A 261 20.46 -16.72 -13.96
CA GLN A 261 19.04 -17.07 -14.02
C GLN A 261 18.23 -15.89 -14.56
N LEU A 262 17.22 -16.19 -15.38
CA LEU A 262 16.24 -15.18 -15.79
C LEU A 262 15.50 -14.67 -14.55
N PRO A 263 15.26 -13.36 -14.43
CA PRO A 263 14.43 -12.84 -13.36
C PRO A 263 13.03 -13.45 -13.46
N SER A 264 12.45 -13.80 -12.31
CA SER A 264 11.09 -14.34 -12.25
C SER A 264 10.08 -13.28 -12.67
N VAL A 265 9.01 -13.72 -13.35
CA VAL A 265 7.88 -12.87 -13.69
C VAL A 265 7.28 -12.26 -12.42
N VAL A 266 7.17 -10.93 -12.39
CA VAL A 266 6.52 -10.17 -11.33
C VAL A 266 5.01 -10.19 -11.60
N LEU A 267 4.24 -10.72 -10.65
CA LEU A 267 2.79 -10.84 -10.78
C LEU A 267 2.06 -9.66 -10.11
N PRO A 268 0.89 -9.24 -10.64
CA PRO A 268 0.05 -8.24 -10.00
C PRO A 268 -0.48 -8.74 -8.63
N PRO A 269 -0.94 -7.83 -7.76
CA PRO A 269 -1.09 -6.38 -7.96
C PRO A 269 0.24 -5.61 -7.80
N PHE A 270 0.47 -4.62 -8.66
CA PHE A 270 1.63 -3.72 -8.63
C PHE A 270 1.36 -2.38 -7.95
N PHE A 271 0.09 -2.06 -7.81
CA PHE A 271 -0.40 -0.86 -7.15
C PHE A 271 -1.06 -1.32 -5.85
N GLU A 272 -0.75 -0.65 -4.75
CA GLU A 272 -1.47 -0.89 -3.50
C GLU A 272 -2.94 -0.55 -3.76
N ILE A 273 -3.81 -1.53 -3.56
CA ILE A 273 -5.24 -1.27 -3.49
C ILE A 273 -5.43 -0.62 -2.14
N ASP A 274 -5.75 0.67 -2.14
CA ASP A 274 -6.08 1.39 -0.92
C ASP A 274 -7.11 0.57 -0.14
N GLY A 275 -6.70 0.12 1.05
CA GLY A 275 -7.39 -0.88 1.84
C GLY A 275 -8.63 -0.31 2.49
N ARG A 276 -9.59 0.14 1.69
CA ARG A 276 -10.94 0.40 2.16
C ARG A 276 -11.66 -0.94 2.26
N ASN A 277 -12.06 -1.27 3.49
CA ASN A 277 -13.17 -2.18 3.72
C ASN A 277 -14.42 -1.53 3.13
N GLU A 278 -14.61 -1.62 1.82
CA GLU A 278 -15.92 -1.42 1.22
C GLU A 278 -16.80 -2.55 1.72
N THR A 279 -17.44 -2.37 2.88
CA THR A 279 -18.67 -3.11 3.17
C THR A 279 -19.71 -2.60 2.18
N TYR A 280 -19.78 -3.28 1.03
CA TYR A 280 -20.89 -3.16 0.10
C TYR A 280 -22.19 -3.46 0.88
N ASP A 281 -22.95 -2.42 1.21
CA ASP A 281 -24.34 -2.56 1.60
C ASP A 281 -25.10 -3.06 0.37
N ASN A 282 -25.43 -4.35 0.36
CA ASN A 282 -26.25 -4.95 -0.67
C ASN A 282 -27.72 -4.64 -0.36
N PRO A 283 -28.46 -3.86 -1.18
CA PRO A 283 -29.89 -3.65 -0.96
C PRO A 283 -30.65 -4.78 -1.67
N SER A 284 -30.55 -6.01 -1.16
CA SER A 284 -31.47 -7.09 -1.57
C SER A 284 -31.55 -8.14 -0.49
N GLY A 285 -32.71 -8.25 0.14
CA GLY A 285 -33.00 -9.32 1.09
C GLY A 285 -32.97 -10.68 0.39
N ALA A 286 -32.10 -11.56 0.85
CA ALA A 286 -32.27 -13.00 0.79
C ALA A 286 -31.47 -13.63 1.93
N ALA A 287 -32.17 -14.36 2.78
CA ALA A 287 -31.61 -15.03 3.95
C ALA A 287 -30.74 -16.25 3.57
N THR A 288 -29.95 -16.68 4.55
CA THR A 288 -29.30 -18.01 4.78
C THR A 288 -27.80 -18.13 4.44
N PRO A 289 -27.08 -19.12 5.02
CA PRO A 289 -26.79 -19.23 6.44
C PRO A 289 -25.26 -19.31 6.73
N ASN A 290 -24.97 -19.00 7.98
CA ASN A 290 -23.68 -18.90 8.66
C ASN A 290 -22.72 -20.09 8.42
N LYS A 291 -21.46 -19.81 8.07
CA LYS A 291 -20.33 -20.75 8.20
C LYS A 291 -19.31 -20.22 9.21
N ASN A 292 -19.28 -20.93 10.33
CA ASN A 292 -18.31 -21.01 11.41
C ASN A 292 -16.92 -20.41 11.16
N ALA A 293 -16.53 -19.48 12.04
CA ALA A 293 -15.17 -19.40 12.56
C ALA A 293 -15.25 -19.56 14.08
N GLN A 294 -14.72 -20.69 14.54
CA GLN A 294 -14.69 -21.15 15.92
C GLN A 294 -13.33 -20.81 16.51
N THR A 295 -13.32 -19.97 17.54
CA THR A 295 -12.22 -19.87 18.52
C THR A 295 -12.81 -19.68 19.92
N ASP A 296 -12.84 -20.81 20.65
CA ASP A 296 -12.67 -20.99 22.11
C ASP A 296 -12.03 -19.79 22.85
N LYS A 297 -12.36 -19.39 24.10
CA LYS A 297 -13.16 -19.92 25.22
C LYS A 297 -13.43 -18.74 26.17
N HIS A 298 -14.67 -18.53 26.62
CA HIS A 298 -14.98 -18.09 27.98
C HIS A 298 -16.36 -18.61 28.35
N ALA A 299 -16.39 -19.59 29.26
CA ALA A 299 -17.61 -20.15 29.82
C ALA A 299 -18.33 -19.07 30.63
N THR A 300 -19.43 -18.55 30.08
CA THR A 300 -20.37 -17.68 30.80
C THR A 300 -21.72 -18.36 30.70
N LEU A 301 -22.28 -18.76 31.84
CA LEU A 301 -23.60 -19.37 31.95
C LEU A 301 -24.66 -18.39 31.39
N GLY A 302 -25.10 -18.62 30.16
CA GLY A 302 -26.19 -17.89 29.53
C GLY A 302 -27.53 -18.40 30.06
N ILE A 303 -28.04 -17.79 31.14
CA ILE A 303 -29.47 -17.88 31.46
C ILE A 303 -30.19 -16.99 30.45
N SER A 304 -31.05 -17.58 29.61
CA SER A 304 -31.82 -16.83 28.64
C SER A 304 -32.68 -15.78 29.35
N ILE A 305 -32.52 -14.51 28.97
CA ILE A 305 -33.28 -13.38 29.53
C ILE A 305 -34.79 -13.58 29.33
N GLY A 306 -35.19 -14.34 28.30
CA GLY A 306 -36.58 -14.74 28.08
C GLY A 306 -37.17 -15.66 29.18
N ALA A 307 -36.37 -16.52 29.80
CA ALA A 307 -36.87 -17.40 30.88
C ALA A 307 -37.03 -16.65 32.20
N LEU A 308 -36.20 -15.63 32.47
CA LEU A 308 -36.28 -14.85 33.71
C LEU A 308 -37.54 -13.99 33.77
N VAL A 309 -37.93 -13.33 32.67
CA VAL A 309 -39.13 -12.46 32.66
C VAL A 309 -40.42 -13.26 32.83
N VAL A 310 -40.52 -14.45 32.22
CA VAL A 310 -41.68 -15.33 32.38
C VAL A 310 -41.72 -15.93 33.80
N SER A 311 -40.57 -16.26 34.40
CA SER A 311 -40.52 -16.76 35.77
C SER A 311 -40.94 -15.71 36.81
N VAL A 312 -40.53 -14.45 36.65
CA VAL A 312 -40.87 -13.38 37.60
C VAL A 312 -42.35 -13.01 37.52
N LEU A 313 -42.93 -12.96 36.31
CA LEU A 313 -44.36 -12.71 36.13
C LEU A 313 -45.23 -13.83 36.69
N THR A 314 -44.84 -15.10 36.51
CA THR A 314 -45.59 -16.24 37.05
C THR A 314 -45.52 -16.29 38.59
N ILE A 315 -44.37 -15.98 39.19
CA ILE A 315 -44.23 -15.88 40.65
C ILE A 315 -45.07 -14.73 41.21
N ALA A 316 -45.07 -13.56 40.56
CA ALA A 316 -45.86 -12.41 40.99
C ALA A 316 -47.37 -12.71 40.97
N VAL A 317 -47.86 -13.36 39.90
CA VAL A 317 -49.27 -13.78 39.79
C VAL A 317 -49.62 -14.81 40.87
N PHE A 318 -48.73 -15.77 41.15
CA PHE A 318 -48.95 -16.78 42.18
C PHE A 318 -49.00 -16.19 43.60
N ILE A 319 -48.13 -15.20 43.90
CA ILE A 319 -48.13 -14.47 45.16
C ILE A 319 -49.44 -13.68 45.33
N VAL A 320 -49.89 -12.97 44.29
CA VAL A 320 -51.16 -12.22 44.33
C VAL A 320 -52.35 -13.16 44.55
N PHE A 321 -52.36 -14.34 43.91
CA PHE A 321 -53.41 -15.34 44.09
C PHE A 321 -53.42 -15.93 45.51
N ARG A 322 -52.23 -16.23 46.07
CA ARG A 322 -52.08 -16.68 47.46
C ARG A 322 -52.53 -15.61 48.45
N LEU A 323 -52.16 -14.34 48.26
CA LEU A 323 -52.57 -13.24 49.13
C LEU A 323 -54.10 -13.02 49.10
N LYS A 324 -54.74 -13.13 47.93
CA LYS A 324 -56.21 -13.10 47.82
C LYS A 324 -56.85 -14.26 48.57
N LYS A 325 -56.35 -15.49 48.40
CA LYS A 325 -56.87 -16.67 49.09
C LYS A 325 -56.74 -16.56 50.61
N THR A 326 -55.61 -16.04 51.12
CA THR A 326 -55.40 -15.84 52.57
C THR A 326 -56.30 -14.73 53.12
N ARG A 327 -56.55 -13.65 52.38
CA ARG A 327 -57.52 -12.61 52.78
C ARG A 327 -58.94 -13.16 52.85
N GLN A 328 -59.33 -14.03 51.93
CA GLN A 328 -60.66 -14.66 51.91
C GLN A 328 -60.84 -15.67 53.06
N ILE A 329 -59.79 -16.43 53.40
CA ILE A 329 -59.80 -17.32 54.58
C ILE A 329 -59.88 -16.51 55.89
N ARG A 330 -59.16 -15.38 55.99
CA ARG A 330 -59.23 -14.49 57.17
C ARG A 330 -60.59 -13.80 57.29
N ALA A 331 -61.23 -13.42 56.19
CA ALA A 331 -62.59 -12.87 56.20
C ALA A 331 -63.62 -13.90 56.68
N ASN A 332 -63.50 -15.16 56.25
CA ASN A 332 -64.39 -16.24 56.69
C ASN A 332 -64.15 -16.64 58.16
N ALA A 333 -62.90 -16.62 58.63
CA ALA A 333 -62.57 -16.86 60.03
C ALA A 333 -63.05 -15.73 60.96
N ALA A 334 -63.02 -14.48 60.49
CA ALA A 334 -63.55 -13.33 61.24
C ALA A 334 -65.09 -13.34 61.34
N HIS A 335 -65.79 -13.96 60.38
CA HIS A 335 -67.23 -14.16 60.44
C HIS A 335 -67.61 -15.24 61.47
N HIS A 336 -66.88 -16.36 61.54
CA HIS A 336 -67.12 -17.41 62.54
C HIS A 336 -66.78 -17.00 63.99
N LEU A 337 -65.79 -16.13 64.19
CA LEU A 337 -65.47 -15.60 65.53
C LEU A 337 -66.50 -14.61 66.07
N LYS A 338 -67.28 -13.95 65.21
CA LYS A 338 -68.39 -13.06 65.61
C LYS A 338 -69.67 -13.80 66.02
N GLU A 339 -69.90 -15.01 65.51
CA GLU A 339 -71.03 -15.84 65.96
C GLU A 339 -70.77 -16.51 67.32
N LEU A 340 -69.51 -16.77 67.68
CA LEU A 340 -69.15 -17.41 68.95
C LEU A 340 -69.07 -16.45 70.16
N SER A 341 -69.04 -15.13 69.95
CA SER A 341 -69.07 -14.13 71.05
C SER A 341 -70.46 -13.55 71.35
N GLY A 342 -71.52 -14.07 70.71
CA GLY A 342 -72.91 -13.64 70.90
C GLY A 342 -73.75 -14.53 71.82
N THR A 343 -73.15 -15.44 72.58
CA THR A 343 -73.92 -16.38 73.42
C THR A 343 -73.27 -16.63 74.79
N ARG A 344 -73.44 -15.68 75.71
CA ARG A 344 -73.71 -15.93 77.14
C ARG A 344 -74.18 -14.65 77.83
N MET A 345 -75.32 -14.80 78.51
CA MET A 345 -76.04 -13.85 79.35
C MET A 345 -75.19 -13.30 80.49
#